data_AF-A0A8T1VRC8-F1
#
_entry.id   AF-A0A8T1VRC8-F1
#
_cell.length_a   1.000
_cell.length_b   1.000
_cell.length_c   1.000
_cell.angle_alpha   90.00
_cell.angle_beta   90.00
_cell.angle_gamma   90.00
#
_symmetry.space_group_name_H-M   'P 1'
#
loop_
_entity.id
_entity.type
_entity.pdbx_description
1 polymer ?
#
loop_
_entity_poly.entity_id
_entity_poly.type
_entity_poly.pdbx_seq_one_letter_code
_entity_poly.pdbx_strand_id
1 'polypeptide(L)'
;MQTGLISVVWASLLALCVFMPMAGAVAECPADVSDLIQSKLDDTTLFITCATDSGVRLKIDSLFDVLDFSDQRFLLFCRTSSCVKPMQTLLHNIPTNCLIDYHGSARNLSEEITTLYHKCVKTTTAADLADEEHLYRYFLD
;
A
#
# COMPACT_ATOMS: atom_id res chain seq x y z
N MET A 1 67.21 10.47 -4.27
CA MET A 1 66.11 11.06 -5.07
C MET A 1 65.34 9.90 -5.67
N GLN A 2 64.25 9.41 -5.08
CA GLN A 2 62.91 10.00 -5.02
C GLN A 2 62.04 9.49 -6.18
N THR A 3 61.71 8.20 -6.16
CA THR A 3 60.69 7.59 -7.04
C THR A 3 60.07 6.41 -6.30
N GLY A 4 59.02 6.64 -5.51
CA GLY A 4 58.37 5.53 -4.80
C GLY A 4 57.16 5.90 -3.94
N LEU A 5 56.91 7.19 -3.68
CA LEU A 5 55.83 7.61 -2.79
C LEU A 5 54.64 8.29 -3.50
N ILE A 6 54.71 8.51 -4.82
CA ILE A 6 53.68 9.29 -5.54
C ILE A 6 52.55 8.41 -6.10
N SER A 7 52.77 7.11 -6.31
CA SER A 7 51.75 6.24 -6.94
C SER A 7 50.61 5.78 -6.02
N VAL A 8 50.81 5.71 -4.70
CA VAL A 8 49.79 5.12 -3.81
C VAL A 8 48.70 6.13 -3.47
N VAL A 9 49.03 7.43 -3.44
CA VAL A 9 48.06 8.48 -3.10
C VAL A 9 47.00 8.67 -4.19
N TRP A 10 47.34 8.38 -5.45
CA TRP A 10 46.42 8.57 -6.59
C TRP A 10 45.44 7.41 -6.75
N ALA A 11 45.80 6.21 -6.31
CA ALA A 11 44.92 5.05 -6.36
C ALA A 11 43.80 5.11 -5.29
N SER A 12 44.05 5.76 -4.15
CA SER A 12 43.07 5.88 -3.06
C SER A 12 42.03 6.99 -3.29
N LEU A 13 42.30 7.95 -4.18
CA LEU A 13 41.40 9.08 -4.45
C LEU A 13 40.32 8.78 -5.52
N LEU A 14 40.47 7.71 -6.31
CA LEU A 14 39.51 7.30 -7.35
C LEU A 14 38.46 6.28 -6.87
N ALA A 15 38.60 5.73 -5.66
CA ALA A 15 37.70 4.71 -5.12
C ALA A 15 36.51 5.29 -4.31
N LEU A 16 36.34 6.62 -4.31
CA LEU A 16 35.17 7.33 -3.78
C LEU A 16 34.26 7.80 -4.92
N CYS A 17 34.12 7.01 -5.99
CA CYS A 17 32.90 7.08 -6.80
C CYS A 17 31.77 6.48 -5.97
N VAL A 18 31.24 7.32 -5.08
CA VAL A 18 29.98 7.09 -4.39
C VAL A 18 28.96 6.80 -5.50
N PHE A 19 28.60 5.53 -5.65
CA PHE A 19 27.35 5.16 -6.29
C PHE A 19 26.24 5.69 -5.39
N MET A 20 25.98 7.00 -5.47
CA MET A 20 24.71 7.52 -5.04
C MET A 20 23.72 6.90 -6.02
N PRO A 21 22.82 5.99 -5.59
CA PRO A 21 21.67 5.72 -6.40
C PRO A 21 21.04 7.09 -6.63
N MET A 22 20.92 7.48 -7.90
CA MET A 22 20.04 8.58 -8.27
C MET A 22 18.64 8.12 -7.89
N ALA A 23 18.26 8.31 -6.62
CA ALA A 23 16.87 8.36 -6.24
C ALA A 23 16.36 9.61 -6.95
N GLY A 24 15.91 9.42 -8.20
CA GLY A 24 15.16 10.46 -8.89
C GLY A 24 14.06 10.87 -7.93
N ALA A 25 14.02 12.15 -7.57
CA ALA A 25 12.91 12.68 -6.80
C ALA A 25 11.66 12.36 -7.62
N VAL A 26 10.82 11.44 -7.12
CA VAL A 26 9.55 11.15 -7.77
C VAL A 26 8.77 12.47 -7.75
N ALA A 27 8.48 13.00 -8.93
CA ALA A 27 7.79 14.27 -9.06
C ALA A 27 6.37 14.14 -8.48
N GLU A 28 5.85 15.22 -7.91
CA GLU A 28 4.44 15.27 -7.53
C GLU A 28 3.56 15.28 -8.77
N CYS A 29 2.38 14.67 -8.65
CA CYS A 29 1.37 14.68 -9.71
C CYS A 29 0.82 16.11 -9.88
N PRO A 30 0.33 16.47 -11.08
CA PRO A 30 -0.45 17.70 -11.28
C PRO A 30 -1.59 17.82 -10.26
N ALA A 31 -1.90 19.04 -9.83
CA ALA A 31 -2.89 19.29 -8.78
C ALA A 31 -4.27 18.69 -9.13
N ASP A 32 -4.70 18.78 -10.39
CA ASP A 32 -5.96 18.20 -10.87
C ASP A 32 -6.01 16.67 -10.75
N VAL A 33 -4.87 16.00 -10.92
CA VAL A 33 -4.75 14.55 -10.71
C VAL A 33 -4.80 14.23 -9.22
N SER A 34 -4.07 14.98 -8.39
CA SER A 34 -4.05 14.79 -6.94
C SER A 34 -5.45 15.01 -6.32
N ASP A 35 -6.12 16.10 -6.69
CA ASP A 35 -7.48 16.44 -6.23
C ASP A 35 -8.50 15.35 -6.62
N LEU A 36 -8.41 14.83 -7.85
CA LEU A 36 -9.29 13.77 -8.33
C LEU A 36 -9.09 12.48 -7.51
N ILE A 37 -7.84 12.09 -7.27
CA ILE A 37 -7.52 10.88 -6.51
C ILE A 37 -7.91 11.04 -5.04
N GLN A 38 -7.65 12.21 -4.43
CA GLN A 38 -8.10 12.52 -3.08
C GLN A 38 -9.62 12.42 -2.98
N SER A 39 -10.36 13.06 -3.90
CA SER A 39 -11.81 13.00 -3.93
C SER A 39 -12.33 11.57 -4.06
N LYS A 40 -11.61 10.68 -4.75
CA LYS A 40 -11.98 9.27 -4.83
C LYS A 40 -11.67 8.52 -3.54
N LEU A 41 -10.52 8.74 -2.91
CA LEU A 41 -10.16 8.05 -1.68
C LEU A 41 -11.05 8.42 -0.49
N ASP A 42 -11.54 9.67 -0.48
CA ASP A 42 -12.43 10.21 0.56
C ASP A 42 -13.92 10.11 0.16
N ASP A 43 -14.24 9.42 -0.94
CA ASP A 43 -15.62 9.20 -1.36
C ASP A 43 -16.27 8.10 -0.52
N THR A 44 -16.97 8.53 0.54
CA THR A 44 -17.77 7.65 1.42
C THR A 44 -18.75 6.74 0.65
N THR A 45 -19.16 7.12 -0.56
CA THR A 45 -20.09 6.32 -1.37
C THR A 45 -19.43 5.11 -2.02
N LEU A 46 -18.10 5.11 -2.19
CA LEU A 46 -17.37 3.95 -2.73
C LEU A 46 -17.54 2.70 -1.86
N PHE A 47 -17.69 2.89 -0.55
CA PHE A 47 -17.81 1.79 0.43
C PHE A 47 -19.23 1.68 1.03
N ILE A 48 -20.24 2.35 0.47
CA ILE A 48 -21.63 2.21 0.93
C ILE A 48 -22.13 0.76 0.77
N THR A 49 -21.80 0.11 -0.34
CA THR A 49 -22.20 -1.28 -0.62
C THR A 49 -21.48 -2.26 0.29
N CYS A 50 -20.22 -1.98 0.63
CA CYS A 50 -19.43 -2.71 1.62
C CYS A 50 -20.11 -2.76 3.00
N ALA A 51 -20.64 -1.62 3.48
CA ALA A 51 -21.36 -1.55 4.74
C ALA A 51 -22.70 -2.32 4.72
N THR A 52 -23.28 -2.53 3.54
CA THR A 52 -24.58 -3.21 3.38
C THR A 52 -24.40 -4.73 3.31
N ASP A 53 -23.41 -5.22 2.57
CA ASP A 53 -23.21 -6.66 2.35
C ASP A 53 -22.50 -7.37 3.51
N SER A 54 -21.69 -6.65 4.29
CA SER A 54 -20.96 -7.24 5.42
C SER A 54 -21.87 -7.58 6.62
N GLY A 55 -23.16 -7.18 6.59
CA GLY A 55 -24.13 -7.38 7.68
C GLY A 55 -23.81 -6.59 8.95
N VAL A 56 -22.65 -5.93 9.00
CA VAL A 56 -22.15 -5.10 10.10
C VAL A 56 -21.78 -3.76 9.50
N ARG A 57 -22.20 -2.67 10.14
CA ARG A 57 -21.87 -1.33 9.64
C ARG A 57 -20.37 -1.07 9.80
N LEU A 58 -19.63 -1.25 8.70
CA LEU A 58 -18.26 -0.76 8.54
C LEU A 58 -18.34 0.74 8.24
N LYS A 59 -18.03 1.57 9.24
CA LYS A 59 -17.91 3.02 9.03
C LYS A 59 -16.56 3.27 8.34
N ILE A 60 -16.61 3.68 7.07
CA ILE A 60 -15.46 3.95 6.22
C ILE A 60 -15.73 5.31 5.60
N ASP A 61 -15.08 6.35 6.14
CA ASP A 61 -15.19 7.70 5.63
C ASP A 61 -14.09 7.96 4.57
N SER A 62 -12.96 7.25 4.66
CA SER A 62 -11.89 7.18 3.67
C SER A 62 -11.34 5.75 3.53
N LEU A 63 -10.74 5.40 2.37
CA LEU A 63 -10.09 4.08 2.19
C LEU A 63 -9.09 3.78 3.32
N PHE A 64 -8.35 4.78 3.78
CA PHE A 64 -7.30 4.57 4.78
C PHE A 64 -7.82 4.35 6.21
N ASP A 65 -9.10 4.62 6.49
CA ASP A 65 -9.72 4.29 7.79
C ASP A 65 -9.68 2.79 8.09
N VAL A 66 -9.58 1.97 7.04
CA VAL A 66 -9.46 0.51 7.14
C VAL A 66 -8.18 0.10 7.88
N LEU A 67 -7.14 0.96 7.89
CA LEU A 67 -5.90 0.69 8.63
C LEU A 67 -6.09 0.73 10.16
N ASP A 68 -7.12 1.45 10.63
CA ASP A 68 -7.46 1.58 12.05
C ASP A 68 -8.49 0.56 12.52
N PHE A 69 -8.92 -0.36 11.64
CA PHE A 69 -9.83 -1.43 12.02
C PHE A 69 -9.17 -2.42 12.97
N SER A 70 -9.97 -2.95 13.89
CA SER A 70 -9.57 -4.18 14.61
C SER A 70 -9.39 -5.34 13.63
N ASP A 71 -8.56 -6.32 13.99
CA ASP A 71 -8.28 -7.48 13.12
C ASP A 71 -9.55 -8.16 12.61
N GLN A 72 -10.59 -8.28 13.45
CA GLN A 72 -11.88 -8.85 13.07
C GLN A 72 -12.60 -8.00 12.01
N ARG A 73 -12.66 -6.68 12.19
CA ARG A 73 -13.31 -5.76 11.23
C ARG A 73 -12.51 -5.67 9.93
N PHE A 74 -11.19 -5.70 10.03
CA PHE A 74 -10.30 -5.75 8.88
C PHE A 74 -10.49 -7.04 8.08
N LEU A 75 -10.53 -8.21 8.73
CA LEU A 75 -10.83 -9.48 8.07
C LEU A 75 -12.22 -9.46 7.42
N LEU A 76 -13.24 -8.93 8.10
CA LEU A 76 -14.58 -8.79 7.54
C LEU A 76 -14.59 -7.91 6.28
N PHE A 77 -13.90 -6.78 6.32
CA PHE A 77 -13.70 -5.92 5.15
C PHE A 77 -13.05 -6.71 4.00
N CYS A 78 -11.95 -7.41 4.26
CA CYS A 78 -11.22 -8.14 3.22
C CYS A 78 -11.97 -9.36 2.65
N ARG A 79 -12.85 -10.01 3.44
CA ARG A 79 -13.71 -11.11 2.95
C ARG A 79 -14.93 -10.62 2.18
N THR A 80 -15.30 -9.35 2.33
CA THR A 80 -16.51 -8.80 1.68
C THR A 80 -16.16 -8.25 0.30
N SER A 81 -16.66 -8.91 -0.75
CA SER A 81 -16.30 -8.56 -2.13
C SER A 81 -16.64 -7.12 -2.54
N SER A 82 -17.74 -6.56 -2.02
CA SER A 82 -18.15 -5.17 -2.25
C SER A 82 -17.25 -4.15 -1.54
N CYS A 83 -16.46 -4.58 -0.55
CA CYS A 83 -15.40 -3.76 0.08
C CYS A 83 -14.10 -3.79 -0.71
N VAL A 84 -13.71 -4.97 -1.24
CA VAL A 84 -12.42 -5.14 -1.91
C VAL A 84 -12.43 -4.66 -3.37
N LYS A 85 -13.57 -4.77 -4.08
CA LYS A 85 -13.69 -4.32 -5.48
C LYS A 85 -13.39 -2.83 -5.70
N PRO A 86 -13.89 -1.90 -4.88
CA PRO A 86 -13.50 -0.49 -4.96
C PRO A 86 -11.99 -0.29 -4.79
N MET A 87 -11.37 -0.97 -3.83
CA MET A 87 -9.92 -0.91 -3.62
C MET A 87 -9.13 -1.45 -4.82
N GLN A 88 -9.55 -2.56 -5.43
CA GLN A 88 -8.95 -3.08 -6.67
C GLN A 88 -9.10 -2.10 -7.84
N THR A 89 -10.23 -1.40 -7.92
CA THR A 89 -10.47 -0.38 -8.94
C THR A 89 -9.53 0.80 -8.76
N LEU A 90 -9.31 1.24 -7.52
CA LEU A 90 -8.35 2.30 -7.21
C LEU A 90 -6.92 1.89 -7.58
N LEU A 91 -6.51 0.66 -7.26
CA LEU A 91 -5.19 0.13 -7.67
C LEU A 91 -4.94 0.20 -9.17
N HIS A 92 -5.96 -0.09 -9.97
CA HIS A 92 -5.82 -0.10 -11.42
C HIS A 92 -5.74 1.30 -12.03
N ASN A 93 -6.32 2.31 -11.36
CA ASN A 93 -6.47 3.65 -11.91
C ASN A 93 -5.52 4.68 -11.30
N ILE A 94 -4.87 4.36 -10.17
CA ILE A 94 -4.01 5.32 -9.49
C ILE A 94 -2.67 5.51 -10.25
N PRO A 95 -2.19 6.75 -10.43
CA PRO A 95 -0.88 6.99 -11.02
C PRO A 95 0.24 6.32 -10.23
N THR A 96 1.19 5.71 -10.94
CA THR A 96 2.33 5.00 -10.34
C THR A 96 3.67 5.73 -10.55
N ASN A 97 3.67 6.80 -11.36
CA ASN A 97 4.85 7.52 -11.80
C ASN A 97 5.03 8.89 -11.12
N CYS A 98 4.16 9.26 -10.18
CA CYS A 98 4.21 10.52 -9.44
C CYS A 98 3.67 10.35 -8.02
N LEU A 99 4.07 11.26 -7.12
CA LEU A 99 3.54 11.33 -5.75
C LEU A 99 2.25 12.13 -5.73
N ILE A 100 1.20 11.61 -5.09
CA ILE A 100 -0.08 12.30 -4.96
C ILE A 100 -0.01 13.20 -3.73
N ASP A 101 -0.35 14.48 -3.87
CA ASP A 101 -0.62 15.30 -2.69
C ASP A 101 -1.94 14.86 -2.06
N TYR A 102 -1.87 14.35 -0.83
CA TYR A 102 -3.02 13.84 -0.11
C TYR A 102 -2.97 14.34 1.33
N HIS A 103 -3.93 15.20 1.69
CA HIS A 103 -3.98 15.94 2.95
C HIS A 103 -2.71 16.76 3.25
N GLY A 104 -2.09 17.37 2.23
CA GLY A 104 -0.95 18.27 2.38
C GLY A 104 0.40 17.55 2.49
N SER A 105 0.46 16.31 2.01
CA SER A 105 1.67 15.50 1.95
C SER A 105 1.75 14.78 0.62
N ALA A 106 2.90 14.85 -0.02
CA ALA A 106 3.23 14.00 -1.18
C ALA A 106 3.37 12.54 -0.73
N ARG A 107 2.52 11.65 -1.25
CA ARG A 107 2.43 10.24 -0.87
C ARG A 107 2.49 9.31 -2.07
N ASN A 108 3.11 8.14 -1.88
CA ASN A 108 3.07 7.07 -2.86
C ASN A 108 1.80 6.23 -2.68
N LEU A 109 0.65 6.81 -3.00
CA LEU A 109 -0.63 6.15 -2.77
C LEU A 109 -0.78 4.84 -3.55
N SER A 110 -0.13 4.70 -4.70
CA SER A 110 -0.06 3.42 -5.42
C SER A 110 0.54 2.31 -4.55
N GLU A 111 1.69 2.60 -3.92
CA GLU A 111 2.39 1.63 -3.05
C GLU A 111 1.61 1.35 -1.77
N GLU A 112 1.01 2.39 -1.18
CA GLU A 112 0.23 2.24 0.06
C GLU A 112 -1.04 1.40 -0.15
N ILE A 113 -1.80 1.66 -1.22
CA ILE A 113 -3.00 0.87 -1.55
C ILE A 113 -2.58 -0.55 -1.93
N THR A 114 -1.45 -0.74 -2.62
CA THR A 114 -0.92 -2.08 -2.94
C THR A 114 -0.58 -2.85 -1.68
N THR A 115 0.05 -2.18 -0.72
CA THR A 115 0.38 -2.74 0.59
C THR A 115 -0.89 -3.13 1.35
N LEU A 116 -1.91 -2.27 1.35
CA LEU A 116 -3.21 -2.56 1.97
C LEU A 116 -3.89 -3.78 1.33
N TYR A 117 -3.90 -3.85 0.00
CA TYR A 117 -4.46 -4.98 -0.74
C TYR A 117 -3.73 -6.29 -0.44
N HIS A 118 -2.39 -6.29 -0.44
CA HIS A 118 -1.61 -7.46 -0.05
C HIS A 118 -1.87 -7.88 1.40
N LYS A 119 -2.02 -6.92 2.33
CA LYS A 119 -2.41 -7.20 3.71
C LYS A 119 -3.78 -7.88 3.76
N CYS A 120 -4.75 -7.45 2.95
CA CYS A 120 -6.03 -8.12 2.84
C CYS A 120 -5.89 -9.58 2.38
N VAL A 121 -5.21 -9.82 1.25
CA VAL A 121 -5.00 -11.18 0.71
C VAL A 121 -4.34 -12.09 1.74
N LYS A 122 -3.27 -11.61 2.39
CA LYS A 122 -2.57 -12.38 3.43
C LYS A 122 -3.49 -12.75 4.59
N THR A 123 -4.31 -11.79 5.04
CA THR A 123 -5.20 -11.98 6.20
C THR A 123 -6.34 -12.94 5.87
N THR A 124 -6.94 -12.83 4.68
CA THR A 124 -8.00 -13.75 4.25
C THR A 124 -7.46 -15.16 4.07
N THR A 125 -6.31 -15.33 3.41
CA THR A 125 -5.70 -16.66 3.23
C THR A 125 -5.35 -17.32 4.57
N ALA A 126 -4.80 -16.57 5.53
CA ALA A 126 -4.51 -17.10 6.84
C ALA A 126 -5.77 -17.55 7.60
N ALA A 127 -6.85 -16.76 7.49
CA ALA A 127 -8.13 -17.11 8.11
C ALA A 127 -8.79 -18.32 7.45
N ASP A 128 -8.75 -18.43 6.12
CA ASP A 128 -9.32 -19.56 5.39
C ASP A 128 -8.59 -20.88 5.75
N LEU A 129 -7.27 -20.86 5.87
CA LEU A 129 -6.49 -22.02 6.33
C LEU A 129 -6.83 -22.43 7.76
N ALA A 130 -7.05 -21.46 8.66
CA ALA A 130 -7.44 -21.75 10.04
C ALA A 130 -8.85 -22.35 10.12
N ASP A 131 -9.79 -21.86 9.29
CA ASP A 131 -11.14 -22.40 9.18
C ASP A 131 -11.10 -23.85 8.65
N GLU A 132 -10.24 -24.15 7.66
CA GLU A 132 -10.02 -25.51 7.16
C GLU A 132 -9.42 -26.45 8.22
N GLU A 133 -8.37 -26.03 8.94
CA GLU A 133 -7.78 -26.82 10.02
C GLU A 133 -8.80 -27.14 11.11
N HIS A 134 -9.62 -26.15 11.47
CA HIS A 134 -10.68 -26.32 12.46
C HIS A 134 -11.73 -27.34 12.00
N LEU A 135 -12.13 -27.31 10.73
CA LEU A 135 -13.05 -28.29 10.15
C LEU A 135 -12.45 -29.70 10.17
N TYR A 136 -11.19 -29.87 9.76
CA TYR A 136 -10.53 -31.18 9.79
C TYR A 136 -10.49 -31.77 11.19
N ARG A 137 -10.18 -30.95 12.20
CA ARG A 137 -10.16 -31.40 13.59
C ARG A 137 -11.56 -31.83 14.07
N TYR A 138 -12.59 -31.07 13.73
CA TYR A 138 -13.97 -31.40 14.10
C TYR A 138 -14.48 -32.71 13.49
N PHE A 139 -14.03 -33.08 12.28
CA PHE A 139 -14.44 -34.32 11.62
C PHE A 139 -13.62 -35.56 12.03
N LEU A 140 -12.46 -35.37 12.67
CA LEU A 140 -11.57 -36.45 13.11
C LEU A 140 -11.70 -36.79 14.60
N ASP A 141 -12.43 -35.95 15.37
CA ASP A 141 -12.89 -36.22 16.73
C ASP A 141 -14.27 -36.91 16.73
#